data_AF-A0A8C5B0Z8-F1
#
_entry.id   AF-A0A8C5B0Z8-F1
#
_cell.length_a   1.000
_cell.length_b   1.000
_cell.length_c   1.000
_cell.angle_alpha   90.00
_cell.angle_beta   90.00
_cell.angle_gamma   90.00
#
_symmetry.space_group_name_H-M   'P 1'
#
loop_
_entity.id
_entity.type
_entity.pdbx_description
1 polymer ?
#
loop_
_entity_poly.entity_id
_entity_poly.type
_entity_poly.pdbx_seq_one_letter_code
_entity_poly.pdbx_strand_id
1 'polypeptide(L)'
;SYSSKLVDLYSTFCLLTGISLRELGMELRCRCIQTESRRIGRHIEKVEIIPANSHCEESEIIATLKKTGQVVCLDAEAPWVKKVIERMMSRQAQIPLS
;
A
#
# COMPACT_ATOMS: atom_id res chain seq x y z
N SER A 1 24.87 25.46 -10.05
CA SER A 1 25.55 24.30 -9.44
C SER A 1 25.30 24.13 -7.93
N TYR A 2 24.08 24.40 -7.43
CA TYR A 2 23.74 24.14 -6.02
C TYR A 2 23.00 22.79 -5.83
N SER A 3 22.38 22.29 -6.91
CA SER A 3 21.67 21.01 -6.94
C SER A 3 22.61 19.80 -6.74
N SER A 4 23.81 19.83 -7.31
CA SER A 4 24.78 18.72 -7.24
C SER A 4 25.25 18.42 -5.80
N LYS A 5 25.54 19.48 -5.02
CA LYS A 5 26.01 19.38 -3.64
C LYS A 5 24.97 18.77 -2.70
N LEU A 6 23.69 19.06 -2.93
CA LEU A 6 22.57 18.51 -2.16
C LEU A 6 22.34 17.03 -2.46
N VAL A 7 22.47 16.65 -3.73
CA VAL A 7 22.35 15.25 -4.17
C VAL A 7 23.49 14.40 -3.58
N ASP A 8 24.71 14.91 -3.55
CA ASP A 8 25.87 14.23 -2.97
C ASP A 8 25.73 14.04 -1.45
N LEU A 9 25.25 15.07 -0.73
CA LEU A 9 25.02 15.00 0.71
C LEU A 9 23.92 13.98 1.05
N TYR A 10 22.84 13.97 0.28
CA TYR A 10 21.75 13.00 0.44
C TYR A 10 22.22 11.57 0.17
N SER A 11 22.99 11.35 -0.90
CA SER A 11 23.56 10.03 -1.22
C SER A 11 24.48 9.52 -0.11
N THR A 12 25.35 10.39 0.42
CA THR A 12 26.25 10.03 1.52
C THR A 12 25.48 9.73 2.81
N PHE A 13 24.42 10.49 3.09
CA PHE A 13 23.53 10.24 4.23
C PHE A 13 22.80 8.90 4.12
N CYS A 14 22.28 8.56 2.93
CA CYS A 14 21.69 7.24 2.66
C CYS A 14 22.68 6.10 2.89
N LEU A 15 23.95 6.27 2.50
CA LEU A 15 24.98 5.25 2.72
C LEU A 15 25.33 5.09 4.20
N LEU A 16 25.33 6.18 4.97
CA LEU A 16 25.65 6.16 6.40
C LEU A 16 24.50 5.61 7.27
N THR A 17 23.26 5.92 6.90
CA THR A 17 22.07 5.56 7.68
C THR A 17 21.37 4.31 7.16
N GLY A 18 21.73 3.83 5.97
CA GLY A 18 21.06 2.73 5.29
C GLY A 18 19.63 3.07 4.85
N ILE A 19 19.20 4.32 4.97
CA ILE A 19 17.83 4.73 4.68
C ILE A 19 17.56 4.60 3.19
N SER A 20 16.61 3.72 2.84
CA SER A 20 16.17 3.53 1.46
C SER A 20 15.04 4.50 1.11
N LEU A 21 14.93 4.89 -0.16
CA LEU A 21 13.75 5.59 -0.70
C LEU A 21 12.43 4.88 -0.33
N ARG A 22 12.48 3.55 -0.17
CA ARG A 22 11.38 2.72 0.32
C ARG A 22 10.91 3.07 1.73
N GLU A 23 11.83 3.31 2.66
CA GLU A 23 11.49 3.67 4.05
C GLU A 23 10.91 5.08 4.16
N LEU A 24 11.22 5.94 3.18
CA LEU A 24 10.67 7.30 3.09
C LEU A 24 9.35 7.36 2.31
N GLY A 25 8.75 6.21 1.98
CA GLY A 25 7.46 6.12 1.29
C GLY A 25 7.49 6.56 -0.18
N MET A 26 8.68 6.77 -0.75
CA MET A 26 8.89 7.10 -2.14
C MET A 26 9.26 5.83 -2.91
N GLU A 27 8.27 4.96 -3.08
CA GLU A 27 8.40 3.77 -3.91
C GLU A 27 8.09 4.13 -5.37
N LEU A 28 9.10 4.07 -6.23
CA LEU A 28 9.04 4.44 -7.65
C LEU A 28 8.16 3.50 -8.51
N ARG A 29 7.51 2.50 -7.90
CA ARG A 29 6.76 1.42 -8.53
C ARG A 29 5.61 0.98 -7.61
N CYS A 30 4.58 0.35 -8.17
CA CYS A 30 3.52 -0.28 -7.38
C CYS A 30 4.09 -1.23 -6.32
N ARG A 31 3.47 -1.25 -5.13
CA ARG A 31 3.86 -2.12 -4.01
C ARG A 31 3.52 -3.58 -4.27
N CYS A 32 2.49 -3.83 -5.06
CA CYS A 32 1.97 -5.12 -5.46
C CYS A 32 2.50 -5.52 -6.83
N ILE A 33 3.25 -6.63 -6.88
CA ILE A 33 3.70 -7.25 -8.13
C ILE A 33 2.70 -8.30 -8.60
N GLN A 34 2.00 -8.94 -7.66
CA GLN A 34 1.01 -9.98 -7.90
C GLN A 34 -0.21 -9.73 -7.03
N THR A 35 -1.38 -10.03 -7.55
CA THR A 35 -2.67 -9.90 -6.88
C THR A 35 -3.30 -11.26 -6.63
N GLU A 36 -4.11 -11.34 -5.58
CA GLU A 36 -4.83 -12.53 -5.18
C GLU A 36 -6.32 -12.34 -5.46
N SER A 37 -6.83 -13.10 -6.43
CA SER A 37 -8.24 -13.07 -6.82
C SER A 37 -9.06 -14.17 -6.12
N ARG A 38 -8.43 -15.15 -5.43
CA ARG A 38 -9.16 -16.21 -4.70
C ARG A 38 -10.01 -15.60 -3.61
N ARG A 39 -11.18 -16.21 -3.38
CA ARG A 39 -12.19 -15.71 -2.43
C ARG A 39 -11.77 -15.93 -0.98
N ILE A 40 -10.92 -15.05 -0.47
CA ILE A 40 -10.37 -15.11 0.90
C ILE A 40 -10.99 -14.10 1.87
N GLY A 41 -12.01 -13.34 1.44
CA GLY A 41 -12.62 -12.25 2.21
C GLY A 41 -13.04 -12.57 3.66
N ARG A 42 -13.37 -13.83 3.98
CA ARG A 42 -13.71 -14.26 5.35
C ARG A 42 -12.51 -14.28 6.31
N HIS A 43 -11.30 -14.36 5.76
CA HIS A 43 -10.05 -14.43 6.53
C HIS A 43 -9.37 -13.06 6.64
N ILE A 44 -9.93 -12.00 6.05
CA ILE A 44 -9.35 -10.65 6.06
C ILE A 44 -9.65 -9.95 7.38
N GLU A 45 -8.63 -9.43 8.02
CA GLU A 45 -8.69 -8.63 9.24
C GLU A 45 -8.82 -7.14 8.92
N LYS A 46 -7.85 -6.63 8.14
CA LYS A 46 -7.69 -5.23 7.79
C LYS A 46 -7.51 -5.12 6.28
N VAL A 47 -8.02 -4.03 5.71
CA VAL A 47 -7.79 -3.62 4.34
C VAL A 47 -7.21 -2.21 4.35
N GLU A 48 -6.19 -2.00 3.54
CA GLU A 48 -5.60 -0.71 3.22
C GLU A 48 -5.77 -0.47 1.73
N ILE A 49 -6.22 0.73 1.37
CA ILE A 49 -6.43 1.13 -0.02
C ILE A 49 -5.42 2.22 -0.31
N ILE A 50 -4.52 1.94 -1.23
CA ILE A 50 -3.51 2.89 -1.71
C ILE A 50 -4.02 3.44 -3.04
N PRO A 51 -4.36 4.74 -3.12
CA PRO A 51 -4.84 5.31 -4.37
C PRO A 51 -3.72 5.36 -5.42
N ALA A 52 -4.12 5.35 -6.69
CA ALA A 52 -3.21 5.58 -7.81
C ALA A 52 -2.44 6.90 -7.64
N ASN A 53 -1.18 6.90 -8.06
CA ASN A 53 -0.28 8.05 -7.99
C ASN A 53 0.61 8.12 -9.26
N SER A 54 1.48 9.12 -9.34
CA SER A 54 2.38 9.32 -10.50
C SER A 54 3.34 8.17 -10.81
N HIS A 55 3.47 7.21 -9.89
CA HIS A 55 4.38 6.07 -9.97
C HIS A 55 3.66 4.71 -10.02
N CYS A 56 2.34 4.70 -9.80
CA CYS A 56 1.48 3.53 -9.90
C CYS A 56 0.09 3.96 -10.39
N GLU A 57 -0.24 3.64 -11.64
CA GLU A 57 -1.48 4.10 -12.29
C GLU A 57 -2.73 3.42 -11.73
N GLU A 58 -2.56 2.28 -11.07
CA GLU A 58 -3.65 1.51 -10.49
C GLU A 58 -3.73 1.71 -8.98
N SER A 59 -4.94 1.67 -8.42
CA SER A 59 -5.13 1.67 -6.97
C SER A 59 -4.85 0.29 -6.41
N GLU A 60 -4.04 0.21 -5.36
CA GLU A 60 -3.63 -1.06 -4.76
C GLU A 60 -4.49 -1.35 -3.52
N ILE A 61 -4.91 -2.61 -3.38
CA ILE A 61 -5.73 -3.04 -2.24
C ILE A 61 -4.93 -4.08 -1.48
N ILE A 62 -4.49 -3.72 -0.27
CA ILE A 62 -3.64 -4.58 0.55
C ILE A 62 -4.44 -5.07 1.74
N ALA A 63 -4.52 -6.38 1.91
CA ALA A 63 -5.23 -7.02 3.01
C ALA A 63 -4.27 -7.74 3.95
N THR A 64 -4.58 -7.71 5.25
CA THR A 64 -3.91 -8.52 6.27
C THR A 64 -4.83 -9.67 6.69
N LEU A 65 -4.31 -10.90 6.71
CA LEU A 65 -5.08 -12.09 7.08
C LEU A 65 -5.08 -12.33 8.59
N LYS A 66 -6.25 -12.58 9.18
CA LYS A 66 -6.46 -12.74 10.64
C LYS A 66 -5.60 -13.83 11.28
N LYS A 67 -5.48 -14.98 10.63
CA LYS A 67 -4.87 -16.17 11.24
C LYS A 67 -3.34 -16.13 11.19
N THR A 68 -2.80 -15.63 10.09
CA THR A 68 -1.36 -15.70 9.80
C THR A 68 -0.67 -14.34 9.91
N GLY A 69 -1.43 -13.24 9.97
CA GLY A 69 -0.89 -11.89 9.80
C GLY A 69 -0.34 -11.62 8.40
N GLN A 70 -0.53 -12.54 7.45
CA GLN A 70 0.05 -12.42 6.13
C GLN A 70 -0.57 -11.23 5.38
N VAL A 71 0.31 -10.45 4.76
CA VAL A 71 -0.06 -9.34 3.88
C VAL A 71 -0.22 -9.87 2.46
N VAL A 72 -1.37 -9.61 1.85
CA VAL A 72 -1.72 -10.05 0.51
C VAL A 72 -2.30 -8.88 -0.29
N CYS A 73 -1.85 -8.71 -1.52
CA CYS A 73 -2.47 -7.78 -2.47
C CYS A 73 -3.71 -8.42 -3.08
N LEU A 74 -4.81 -7.69 -3.13
CA LEU A 74 -6.08 -8.15 -3.70
C LEU A 74 -6.27 -7.58 -5.09
N ASP A 75 -6.89 -8.37 -5.95
CA ASP A 75 -7.28 -7.96 -7.29
C ASP A 75 -8.50 -7.02 -7.24
N ALA A 76 -8.31 -5.76 -7.65
CA ALA A 76 -9.36 -4.74 -7.68
C ALA A 76 -10.50 -5.07 -8.67
N GLU A 77 -10.23 -5.88 -9.69
CA GLU A 77 -11.21 -6.28 -10.69
C GLU A 77 -12.17 -7.35 -10.16
N ALA A 78 -11.73 -8.14 -9.18
CA ALA A 78 -12.51 -9.22 -8.60
C ALA A 78 -13.79 -8.70 -7.89
N PRO A 79 -15.01 -9.15 -8.27
CA PRO A 79 -16.27 -8.61 -7.74
C PRO A 79 -16.43 -8.75 -6.22
N TRP A 80 -15.78 -9.75 -5.61
CA TRP A 80 -15.85 -9.95 -4.15
C TRP A 80 -14.99 -8.92 -3.40
N VAL A 81 -13.90 -8.43 -4.00
CA VAL A 81 -13.00 -7.45 -3.39
C VAL A 81 -13.71 -6.10 -3.27
N LYS A 82 -14.41 -5.68 -4.34
CA LYS A 82 -15.28 -4.48 -4.33
C LYS A 82 -16.30 -4.53 -3.18
N LYS A 83 -16.97 -5.66 -2.99
CA LYS A 83 -17.92 -5.87 -1.88
C LYS A 83 -17.26 -5.82 -0.50
N VAL A 84 -16.01 -6.25 -0.36
CA VAL A 84 -15.27 -6.16 0.92
C VAL A 84 -14.94 -4.70 1.23
N ILE A 85 -14.48 -3.95 0.23
CA ILE A 85 -14.18 -2.51 0.35
C ILE A 85 -15.42 -1.73 0.75
N GLU A 86 -16.54 -1.91 0.04
CA GLU A 86 -17.81 -1.26 0.35
C GLU A 86 -18.21 -1.49 1.82
N ARG A 87 -18.15 -2.75 2.28
CA ARG A 87 -18.47 -3.10 3.69
C ARG A 87 -17.50 -2.51 4.70
N MET A 88 -16.23 -2.31 4.35
CA MET A 88 -15.23 -1.71 5.22
C MET A 88 -15.46 -0.18 5.31
N MET A 89 -15.67 0.48 4.18
CA MET A 89 -15.96 1.91 4.11
C MET A 89 -17.26 2.28 4.83
N SER A 90 -18.32 1.47 4.66
CA SER A 90 -19.58 1.69 5.41
C SER A 90 -19.40 1.54 6.92
N ARG A 91 -18.47 0.68 7.39
CA ARG A 91 -18.15 0.54 8.81
C ARG A 91 -17.30 1.70 9.34
N GLN A 92 -16.36 2.21 8.54
CA GLN A 92 -15.57 3.39 8.89
C GLN A 92 -16.40 4.67 8.93
N ALA A 93 -17.37 4.84 8.02
CA ALA A 93 -18.30 5.97 8.05
C ALA A 93 -19.22 5.97 9.28
N GLN A 94 -19.33 4.84 10.01
CA GLN A 94 -20.04 4.73 11.28
C GLN A 94 -19.15 4.99 12.49
N ILE A 95 -17.83 5.15 12.31
CA ILE A 95 -16.94 5.62 13.36
C ILE A 95 -17.01 7.15 13.32
N PRO A 96 -17.61 7.82 14.33
CA PRO A 96 -17.54 9.28 14.39
C PRO A 96 -16.06 9.66 14.42
N LEU A 97 -15.64 10.47 13.45
CA LEU A 97 -14.39 11.21 13.54
C LEU A 97 -14.49 12.02 14.85
N SER A 98 -13.79 11.54 15.86
CA SER A 98 -13.60 12.22 17.14
C SER A 98 -12.30 12.99 17.07
#